data_AF-A0A9D7HB72-F1
#
_entry.id   AF-A0A9D7HB72-F1
#
_cell.length_a   1.000
_cell.length_b   1.000
_cell.length_c   1.000
_cell.angle_alpha   90.00
_cell.angle_beta   90.00
_cell.angle_gamma   90.00
#
_symmetry.space_group_name_H-M   'P 1'
#
loop_
_entity.id
_entity.type
_entity.pdbx_description
1 polymer ?
#
loop_
_entity_poly.entity_id
_entity_poly.type
_entity_poly.pdbx_seq_one_letter_code
_entity_poly.pdbx_strand_id
1 'polypeptide(L)'
;MLRDWFCLTQTDVDTVLLNTYQPLAVVDPAGCLGIGIHEANQGAGISLLDAYPNPFTERTTITFTSEGGRVALHVFDEQGRVVKVLRNEDLPIGTSSWIAMTGDQPAGVYYCRLQNGRKQQMKSLLKVR
;
A
#
# COMPACT_ATOMS: atom_id res chain seq x y z
N MET A 1 -18.09 -19.31 -0.93
CA MET A 1 -18.22 -18.31 0.15
C MET A 1 -19.11 -18.80 1.29
N LEU A 2 -20.45 -18.91 1.16
CA LEU A 2 -21.26 -19.41 2.29
C LEU A 2 -20.96 -20.87 2.67
N ARG A 3 -20.76 -21.77 1.68
CA ARG A 3 -20.36 -23.18 1.94
C ARG A 3 -19.11 -23.27 2.80
N ASP A 4 -18.10 -22.50 2.45
CA ASP A 4 -16.78 -22.55 3.08
C ASP A 4 -16.78 -21.88 4.47
N TRP A 5 -17.69 -20.92 4.69
CA TRP A 5 -17.95 -20.33 6.02
C TRP A 5 -18.67 -21.32 6.94
N PHE A 6 -19.66 -22.07 6.43
CA PHE A 6 -20.45 -23.01 7.22
C PHE A 6 -19.88 -24.44 7.26
N CYS A 7 -18.71 -24.67 6.65
CA CYS A 7 -18.07 -25.99 6.55
C CYS A 7 -19.00 -27.09 6.02
N LEU A 8 -19.88 -26.74 5.07
CA LEU A 8 -20.89 -27.66 4.55
C LEU A 8 -20.32 -28.57 3.46
N THR A 9 -20.74 -29.84 3.46
CA THR A 9 -20.47 -30.74 2.33
C THR A 9 -21.36 -30.35 1.14
N GLN A 10 -20.99 -30.74 -0.09
CA GLN A 10 -21.74 -30.36 -1.29
C GLN A 10 -23.22 -30.81 -1.21
N THR A 11 -23.47 -31.97 -0.62
CA THR A 11 -24.82 -32.53 -0.39
C THR A 11 -25.65 -31.66 0.57
N ASP A 12 -25.02 -31.08 1.60
CA ASP A 12 -25.70 -30.21 2.56
C ASP A 12 -26.04 -28.85 1.94
N VAL A 13 -25.16 -28.33 1.08
CA VAL A 13 -25.40 -27.09 0.34
C VAL A 13 -26.62 -27.23 -0.57
N ASP A 14 -26.69 -28.32 -1.31
CA ASP A 14 -27.77 -28.59 -2.27
C ASP A 14 -29.13 -28.74 -1.57
N THR A 15 -29.12 -29.32 -0.37
CA THR A 15 -30.31 -29.50 0.48
C THR A 15 -30.77 -28.18 1.11
N VAL A 16 -29.84 -27.38 1.63
CA VAL A 16 -30.15 -26.15 2.37
C VAL A 16 -30.44 -24.97 1.42
N LEU A 17 -29.78 -24.91 0.27
CA LEU A 17 -29.94 -23.83 -0.72
C LEU A 17 -30.81 -24.22 -1.93
N LEU A 18 -31.57 -25.32 -1.81
CA LEU A 18 -32.64 -25.73 -2.72
C LEU A 18 -32.23 -25.82 -4.20
N ASN A 19 -31.18 -26.58 -4.57
CA ASN A 19 -30.78 -26.95 -5.96
C ASN A 19 -30.75 -25.85 -7.06
N THR A 20 -31.00 -24.59 -6.72
CA THR A 20 -31.17 -23.45 -7.63
C THR A 20 -30.25 -22.30 -7.23
N TYR A 21 -29.25 -22.59 -6.41
CA TYR A 21 -28.24 -21.62 -6.04
C TYR A 21 -27.34 -21.35 -7.25
N GLN A 22 -27.49 -20.18 -7.85
CA GLN A 22 -26.49 -19.63 -8.77
C GLN A 22 -25.33 -19.08 -7.94
N PRO A 23 -24.09 -19.59 -8.10
CA PRO A 23 -22.95 -19.00 -7.43
C PRO A 23 -22.75 -17.57 -7.95
N LEU A 24 -23.10 -16.60 -7.12
CA LEU A 24 -22.80 -15.20 -7.38
C LEU A 24 -21.28 -15.03 -7.29
N ALA A 25 -20.61 -14.86 -8.44
CA ALA A 25 -19.21 -14.46 -8.51
C ALA A 25 -19.09 -12.96 -8.14
N VAL A 26 -19.48 -12.59 -6.92
CA VAL A 26 -19.41 -11.20 -6.39
C VAL A 26 -17.97 -10.71 -6.37
N VAL A 27 -17.02 -11.64 -6.21
CA VAL A 27 -15.59 -11.38 -6.18
C VAL A 27 -14.96 -12.20 -7.30
N ASP A 28 -14.29 -11.52 -8.22
CA ASP A 28 -13.41 -12.18 -9.19
C ASP A 28 -12.25 -12.80 -8.43
N PRO A 29 -12.09 -14.15 -8.43
CA PRO A 29 -10.96 -14.79 -7.76
C PRO A 29 -9.61 -14.41 -8.37
N ALA A 30 -9.55 -13.85 -9.58
CA ALA A 30 -8.33 -13.25 -10.13
C ALA A 30 -7.94 -11.92 -9.44
N GLY A 31 -8.87 -11.31 -8.70
CA GLY A 31 -8.65 -10.14 -7.84
C GLY A 31 -8.31 -10.47 -6.39
N CYS A 32 -8.45 -11.75 -5.98
CA CYS A 32 -8.03 -12.21 -4.66
C CYS A 32 -6.50 -12.25 -4.58
N LEU A 33 -5.89 -11.14 -4.17
CA LEU A 33 -4.52 -11.16 -3.66
C LEU A 33 -4.55 -12.03 -2.40
N GLY A 34 -3.82 -13.15 -2.40
CA GLY A 34 -3.63 -13.94 -1.20
C GLY A 34 -3.10 -13.05 -0.06
N ILE A 35 -3.22 -13.54 1.17
CA ILE A 35 -2.58 -12.97 2.38
C ILE A 35 -1.10 -12.59 2.20
N GLY A 36 -0.47 -13.06 1.12
CA GLY A 36 0.76 -12.54 0.55
C GLY A 36 0.71 -11.10 -0.02
N ILE A 37 -0.23 -10.22 0.32
CA ILE A 37 0.03 -8.77 0.17
C ILE A 37 1.26 -8.40 1.01
N HIS A 38 1.43 -9.05 2.17
CA HIS A 38 2.66 -8.94 2.94
C HIS A 38 3.86 -9.53 2.17
N GLU A 39 3.76 -10.69 1.52
CA GLU A 39 4.85 -11.30 0.74
C GLU A 39 5.15 -10.58 -0.60
N ALA A 40 4.15 -10.00 -1.24
CA ALA A 40 4.31 -9.16 -2.43
C ALA A 40 4.92 -7.80 -2.07
N ASN A 41 4.60 -7.26 -0.88
CA ASN A 41 5.28 -6.09 -0.32
C ASN A 41 6.66 -6.45 0.29
N GLN A 42 6.86 -7.70 0.70
CA GLN A 42 8.12 -8.31 1.17
C GLN A 42 8.87 -9.04 0.05
N GLY A 43 8.55 -8.78 -1.23
CA GLY A 43 9.36 -9.21 -2.36
C GLY A 43 10.73 -8.54 -2.27
N ALA A 44 11.63 -9.20 -1.54
CA ALA A 44 12.77 -8.64 -0.82
C ALA A 44 13.97 -8.22 -1.69
N GLY A 45 13.73 -7.64 -2.87
CA GLY A 45 14.80 -7.22 -3.79
C GLY A 45 14.70 -5.80 -4.31
N ILE A 46 13.50 -5.23 -4.40
CA ILE A 46 13.30 -3.94 -5.06
C ILE A 46 12.71 -2.94 -4.06
N SER A 47 13.61 -2.18 -3.43
CA SER A 47 13.24 -0.99 -2.66
C SER A 47 12.77 0.08 -3.65
N LEU A 48 11.44 0.19 -3.85
CA LEU A 48 10.85 1.23 -4.69
C LEU A 48 10.75 2.56 -3.95
N LEU A 49 10.99 2.58 -2.64
CA LEU A 49 10.88 3.76 -1.80
C LEU A 49 12.02 3.80 -0.77
N ASP A 50 12.86 4.83 -0.87
CA ASP A 50 13.91 5.11 0.08
C ASP A 50 13.88 6.55 0.57
N ALA A 51 14.44 6.79 1.76
CA ALA A 51 14.46 8.10 2.41
C ALA A 51 15.86 8.39 2.94
N TYR A 52 16.47 9.48 2.46
CA TYR A 52 17.78 9.90 2.93
C TYR A 52 17.90 11.44 3.01
N PRO A 53 18.49 11.98 4.09
CA PRO A 53 18.86 11.29 5.32
C PRO A 53 17.63 10.84 6.12
N ASN A 54 17.76 9.75 6.87
CA ASN A 54 16.75 9.30 7.82
C ASN A 54 17.45 8.49 8.93
N PRO A 55 17.54 8.98 10.18
CA PRO A 55 16.86 10.17 10.72
C PRO A 55 17.34 11.51 10.10
N PHE A 56 16.53 12.57 10.20
CA PHE A 56 16.86 13.88 9.63
C PHE A 56 16.58 15.05 10.58
N THR A 57 17.30 16.15 10.37
CA THR A 57 17.15 17.41 11.12
C THR A 57 16.58 18.52 10.23
N GLU A 58 17.20 18.81 9.08
CA GLU A 58 16.75 19.94 8.24
C GLU A 58 15.80 19.52 7.13
N ARG A 59 16.08 18.40 6.47
CA ARG A 59 15.26 17.87 5.38
C ARG A 59 15.55 16.39 5.16
N THR A 60 14.57 15.69 4.62
CA THR A 60 14.73 14.34 4.08
C THR A 60 14.18 14.29 2.67
N THR A 61 14.89 13.58 1.80
CA THR A 61 14.50 13.37 0.40
C THR A 61 14.02 11.94 0.27
N ILE A 62 12.86 11.78 -0.36
CA ILE A 62 12.34 10.49 -0.78
C ILE A 62 12.81 10.23 -2.20
N THR A 63 13.43 9.09 -2.41
CA THR A 63 13.73 8.54 -3.75
C THR A 63 12.81 7.37 -3.98
N PHE A 64 12.15 7.33 -5.12
CA PHE A 64 11.25 6.23 -5.44
C PHE A 64 11.31 5.89 -6.92
N THR A 65 10.95 4.65 -7.24
CA THR A 65 10.89 4.14 -8.62
C THR A 65 9.43 3.92 -9.00
N SER A 66 8.98 4.64 -10.02
CA SER A 66 7.69 4.41 -10.66
C SER A 66 7.82 3.32 -11.71
N GLU A 67 6.81 2.45 -11.76
CA GLU A 67 6.59 1.48 -12.81
C GLU A 67 5.60 2.00 -13.87
N GLY A 68 5.38 3.32 -13.91
CA GLY A 68 4.47 3.97 -14.82
C GLY A 68 3.04 4.07 -14.29
N GLY A 69 2.25 4.97 -14.89
CA GLY A 69 0.84 5.18 -14.56
C GLY A 69 0.66 5.95 -13.25
N ARG A 70 -0.49 5.73 -12.58
CA ARG A 70 -0.89 6.53 -11.43
C ARG A 70 0.03 6.27 -10.22
N VAL A 71 0.65 7.34 -9.73
CA VAL A 71 1.48 7.37 -8.52
C VAL A 71 0.87 8.32 -7.50
N ALA A 72 0.64 7.82 -6.28
CA ALA A 72 0.30 8.61 -5.11
C ALA A 72 1.40 8.49 -4.06
N LEU A 73 1.96 9.62 -3.65
CA LEU A 73 3.02 9.72 -2.66
C LEU A 73 2.59 10.69 -1.57
N HIS A 74 2.31 10.16 -0.38
CA HIS A 74 1.76 10.92 0.76
C HIS A 74 2.64 10.76 2.00
N VAL A 75 2.71 11.82 2.80
CA VAL A 75 3.34 11.80 4.12
C VAL A 75 2.25 11.88 5.18
N PHE A 76 2.34 11.03 6.19
CA PHE A 76 1.43 10.91 7.30
C PHE A 76 2.13 11.21 8.62
N ASP A 77 1.41 11.80 9.58
CA ASP A 77 1.83 11.86 10.97
C ASP A 77 1.55 10.54 11.72
N GLU A 78 1.91 10.49 13.00
CA GLU A 78 1.72 9.33 13.87
C GLU A 78 0.25 9.02 14.18
N GLN A 79 -0.68 9.96 13.93
CA GLN A 79 -2.12 9.70 13.99
C GLN A 79 -2.70 9.20 12.65
N GLY A 80 -1.87 9.06 11.61
CA GLY A 80 -2.30 8.64 10.28
C GLY A 80 -3.00 9.73 9.47
N ARG A 81 -2.88 11.00 9.87
CA ARG A 81 -3.39 12.13 9.09
C ARG A 81 -2.40 12.47 7.98
N VAL A 82 -2.91 12.80 6.79
CA VAL A 82 -2.07 13.25 5.67
C VAL A 82 -1.57 14.65 5.98
N VAL A 83 -0.28 14.79 6.27
CA VAL A 83 0.37 16.09 6.49
C VAL A 83 0.89 16.71 5.20
N LYS A 84 1.16 15.89 4.18
CA LYS A 84 1.64 16.38 2.88
C LYS A 84 1.34 15.40 1.75
N VAL A 85 0.84 15.93 0.63
CA VAL A 85 0.75 15.20 -0.64
C VAL A 85 1.96 15.58 -1.49
N LEU A 86 2.92 14.68 -1.65
CA LEU A 86 4.10 14.91 -2.47
C LEU A 86 3.76 14.79 -3.95
N ARG A 87 2.99 13.77 -4.31
CA ARG A 87 2.47 13.53 -5.67
C ARG A 87 1.15 12.79 -5.65
N ASN A 88 0.35 13.02 -6.67
CA ASN A 88 -0.86 12.27 -6.96
C ASN A 88 -1.21 12.43 -8.45
N GLU A 89 -0.38 11.88 -9.33
CA GLU A 89 -0.46 12.08 -10.78
C GLU A 89 0.05 10.84 -11.54
N ASP A 90 -0.15 10.82 -12.85
CA ASP A 90 0.41 9.80 -13.72
C ASP A 90 1.87 10.13 -14.06
N LEU A 91 2.76 9.18 -13.79
CA LEU A 91 4.19 9.33 -14.03
C LEU A 91 4.70 8.27 -15.02
N PRO A 92 5.74 8.58 -15.80
CA PRO A 92 6.42 7.57 -16.61
C PRO A 92 7.20 6.60 -15.72
N ILE A 93 7.59 5.46 -16.30
CA ILE A 93 8.51 4.51 -15.67
C ILE A 93 9.85 5.23 -15.39
N GLY A 94 10.39 5.08 -14.18
CA GLY A 94 11.70 5.61 -13.82
C GLY A 94 11.84 5.98 -12.34
N THR A 95 13.06 6.34 -11.95
CA THR A 95 13.38 6.78 -10.59
C THR A 95 13.31 8.30 -10.49
N SER A 96 12.72 8.82 -9.42
CA SER A 96 12.62 10.25 -9.15
C SER A 96 12.81 10.52 -7.66
N SER A 97 13.29 11.72 -7.34
CA SER A 97 13.58 12.14 -5.96
C SER A 97 12.92 13.47 -5.64
N TRP A 98 12.29 13.57 -4.46
CA TRP A 98 11.65 14.80 -3.99
C TRP A 98 11.86 15.03 -2.51
N ILE A 99 11.87 16.31 -2.12
CA ILE A 99 11.94 16.72 -0.72
C ILE A 99 10.62 16.34 -0.05
N ALA A 100 10.68 15.33 0.83
CA ALA A 100 9.51 14.85 1.53
C ALA A 100 9.14 15.80 2.66
N MET A 101 10.10 16.12 3.51
CA MET A 101 9.91 16.97 4.69
C MET A 101 11.07 17.94 4.88
N THR A 102 10.82 19.00 5.63
CA THR A 102 11.73 20.12 5.84
C THR A 102 11.87 20.43 7.34
N GLY A 103 12.48 21.57 7.66
CA GLY A 103 12.85 21.95 9.03
C GLY A 103 11.65 22.26 9.93
N ASP A 104 10.54 22.63 9.33
CA ASP A 104 9.37 23.29 9.90
C ASP A 104 8.38 22.35 10.60
N GLN A 105 8.46 21.04 10.38
CA GLN A 105 7.59 20.08 11.04
C GLN A 105 8.12 19.72 12.44
N PRO A 106 7.26 19.48 13.44
CA PRO A 106 7.67 19.04 14.77
C PRO A 106 8.51 17.76 14.73
N ALA A 107 9.42 17.61 15.69
CA ALA A 107 10.13 16.36 15.92
C ALA A 107 9.15 15.22 16.21
N GLY A 108 9.40 14.05 15.62
CA GLY A 108 8.46 12.94 15.65
C GLY A 108 8.69 11.90 14.55
N VAL A 109 7.84 10.89 14.56
CA VAL A 109 7.83 9.84 13.53
C VAL A 109 6.75 10.18 12.51
N TYR A 110 7.14 10.19 11.25
CA TYR A 110 6.25 10.33 10.12
C TYR A 110 6.36 9.10 9.23
N TYR A 111 5.43 8.96 8.30
CA TYR A 111 5.43 7.86 7.36
C TYR A 111 5.20 8.34 5.95
N CYS A 112 6.09 8.00 5.03
CA CYS A 112 5.87 8.20 3.60
C CYS A 112 5.27 6.92 3.00
N ARG A 113 4.16 7.05 2.29
CA ARG A 113 3.52 5.96 1.55
C ARG A 113 3.59 6.23 0.06
N LEU A 114 4.21 5.31 -0.67
CA LEU A 114 4.13 5.20 -2.11
C LEU A 114 3.03 4.21 -2.49
N GLN A 115 2.18 4.62 -3.41
CA GLN A 115 1.21 3.74 -4.08
C GLN A 115 1.35 3.94 -5.59
N ASN A 116 1.70 2.88 -6.32
CA ASN A 116 1.75 2.87 -7.77
C ASN A 116 0.95 1.67 -8.28
N GLY A 117 -0.27 1.92 -8.74
CA GLY A 117 -1.24 0.87 -9.05
C GLY A 117 -1.54 -0.02 -7.83
N ARG A 118 -1.21 -1.32 -7.93
CA ARG A 118 -1.42 -2.32 -6.86
C ARG A 118 -0.24 -2.41 -5.88
N LYS A 119 0.92 -1.82 -6.20
CA LYS A 119 2.10 -1.85 -5.32
C LYS A 119 2.02 -0.72 -4.30
N GLN A 120 2.25 -1.07 -3.04
CA GLN A 120 2.28 -0.11 -1.95
C GLN A 120 3.52 -0.34 -1.10
N GLN A 121 4.31 0.70 -0.85
CA GLN A 121 5.43 0.68 0.07
C GLN A 121 5.34 1.83 1.06
N MET A 122 5.84 1.61 2.27
CA MET A 122 5.81 2.58 3.34
C MET A 122 7.19 2.67 3.98
N LYS A 123 7.66 3.90 4.19
CA LYS A 123 8.96 4.20 4.81
C LYS A 123 8.73 5.12 6.01
N SER A 124 9.25 4.74 7.17
CA SER A 124 9.27 5.62 8.34
C SER A 124 10.25 6.76 8.11
N LEU A 125 9.94 7.95 8.61
CA LEU A 125 10.78 9.14 8.58
C LEU A 125 10.91 9.65 10.02
N LEU A 126 12.12 9.62 10.57
CA LEU A 126 12.38 10.08 11.93
C LEU A 126 12.97 11.49 11.91
N LYS A 127 12.20 12.46 12.40
CA LYS A 127 12.63 13.84 12.62
C LYS A 127 13.16 13.98 14.05
N VAL A 128 14.43 14.38 14.21
CA VAL A 128 15.08 14.39 15.53
C VAL A 128 15.08 15.74 16.24
N ARG A 129 15.02 16.85 15.51
CA ARG A 129 15.01 18.23 16.03
C ARG A 129 14.30 19.16 15.07
#